data_AF-A0A931M126-F1
#
_entry.id   AF-A0A931M126-F1
#
_cell.length_a   1.000
_cell.length_b   1.000
_cell.length_c   1.000
_cell.angle_alpha   90.00
_cell.angle_beta   90.00
_cell.angle_gamma   90.00
#
_symmetry.space_group_name_H-M   'P 1'
#
loop_
_entity.id
_entity.type
_entity.pdbx_description
1 polymer ?
#
loop_
_entity_poly.entity_id
_entity_poly.type
_entity_poly.pdbx_seq_one_letter_code
_entity_poly.pdbx_strand_id
1 'polypeptide(L)' 'MDGLKLDRWQKSFNEEVKSLQTEYDAFLLPKKFEETYQVKIDETNQTLSLWIDTETLPKEIEDKLSEMFLRTEPEDSV' A
#
# COMPACT_ATOMS: atom_id res chain seq x y z
N MET A 1 -6.60 -12.41 11.94
CA MET A 1 -5.40 -11.60 12.29
C MET A 1 -5.76 -10.63 13.42
N ASP A 2 -4.95 -10.48 14.48
CA ASP A 2 -5.24 -9.51 15.56
C ASP A 2 -5.18 -8.07 15.05
N GLY A 3 -6.03 -7.17 15.57
CA GLY A 3 -6.01 -5.75 15.19
C GLY A 3 -4.65 -5.06 15.38
N LEU A 4 -3.83 -5.56 16.31
CA LEU A 4 -2.43 -5.13 16.51
C LEU A 4 -1.50 -5.52 15.34
N LYS A 5 -1.72 -6.69 14.72
CA LYS A 5 -0.96 -7.12 13.54
C LYS A 5 -1.33 -6.27 12.33
N LEU A 6 -2.61 -5.92 12.17
CA LEU A 6 -3.09 -5.04 11.11
C LEU A 6 -2.55 -3.61 11.25
N ASP A 7 -2.54 -3.04 12.46
CA ASP A 7 -1.91 -1.73 12.71
C ASP A 7 -0.41 -1.75 12.39
N ARG A 8 0.28 -2.84 12.75
CA ARG A 8 1.70 -3.00 12.45
C ARG A 8 1.97 -3.16 10.96
N TRP A 9 1.14 -3.94 10.26
CA TRP A 9 1.21 -4.10 8.81
C TRP A 9 1.00 -2.76 8.11
N GLN A 10 -0.06 -2.03 8.50
CA GLN A 10 -0.35 -0.72 7.92
C GLN A 10 0.80 0.26 8.12
N LYS A 11 1.45 0.24 9.30
CA LYS A 11 2.65 1.05 9.57
C LYS A 11 3.84 0.64 8.71
N SER A 12 4.17 -0.65 8.66
CA SER A 12 5.27 -1.16 7.82
C SER A 12 5.06 -0.80 6.35
N PHE A 13 3.83 -0.98 5.84
CA PHE A 13 3.46 -0.57 4.50
C PHE A 13 3.63 0.94 4.31
N ASN A 14 3.11 1.77 5.22
CA ASN A 14 3.28 3.22 5.16
C ASN A 14 4.75 3.68 5.17
N GLU A 15 5.64 2.95 5.83
CA GLU A 15 7.08 3.26 5.81
C GLU A 15 7.73 2.92 4.48
N GLU A 16 7.41 1.76 3.90
CA GLU A 16 7.93 1.35 2.58
C GLU A 16 7.42 2.29 1.47
N VAL A 17 6.13 2.62 1.45
CA VAL A 17 5.55 3.50 0.43
C VAL A 17 6.02 4.95 0.51
N LYS A 18 6.56 5.42 1.64
CA LYS A 18 7.22 6.74 1.71
C LYS A 18 8.45 6.81 0.81
N SER A 19 9.14 5.69 0.60
CA SER A 19 10.26 5.64 -0.34
C SER A 19 9.74 5.81 -1.78
N LEU A 20 8.61 5.17 -2.10
CA LEU A 20 7.91 5.33 -3.38
C LEU A 20 7.35 6.73 -3.59
N GLN A 21 6.97 7.44 -2.52
CA GLN A 21 6.45 8.80 -2.63
C GLN A 21 7.45 9.73 -3.33
N THR A 22 8.76 9.55 -3.07
CA THR A 22 9.80 10.35 -3.74
C THR A 22 9.89 10.02 -5.23
N GLU A 23 9.77 8.74 -5.59
CA GLU A 23 9.74 8.31 -6.99
C GLU A 23 8.49 8.83 -7.69
N TYR A 24 7.33 8.75 -7.03
CA TYR A 24 6.05 9.27 -7.53
C TYR A 24 6.10 10.78 -7.76
N ASP A 25 6.68 11.54 -6.83
CA ASP A 25 6.81 13.01 -6.95
C ASP A 25 7.64 13.41 -8.17
N ALA A 26 8.61 12.58 -8.57
CA ALA A 26 9.40 12.80 -9.78
C ALA A 26 8.58 12.72 -11.08
N PHE A 27 7.41 12.05 -11.07
CA PHE A 27 6.48 12.04 -12.21
C PHE A 27 5.67 13.35 -12.34
N LEU A 28 5.76 14.26 -11.35
CA LEU A 28 5.07 15.56 -11.35
C LEU A 28 3.58 15.45 -11.67
N LEU A 29 2.93 14.41 -11.12
CA LEU A 29 1.54 14.12 -11.36
C LEU A 29 0.62 15.12 -10.63
N PRO A 30 -0.57 15.41 -11.19
CA PRO A 30 -1.50 16.38 -10.60
C PRO A 30 -2.18 15.85 -9.33
N LYS A 31 -2.23 14.53 -9.12
CA LYS A 31 -2.78 13.90 -7.93
C LYS A 31 -1.66 13.66 -6.91
N LYS A 32 -2.00 13.65 -5.62
CA LYS A 32 -1.07 13.24 -4.58
C LYS A 32 -0.94 11.72 -4.55
N PHE A 33 0.25 11.24 -4.19
CA PHE A 33 0.51 9.81 -4.02
C PHE A 33 -0.50 9.15 -3.07
N GLU A 34 -0.80 9.76 -1.92
CA GLU A 34 -1.79 9.26 -0.95
C GLU A 34 -3.24 9.23 -1.49
N GLU A 35 -3.54 9.95 -2.57
CA GLU A 35 -4.85 9.89 -3.23
C GLU A 35 -4.92 8.82 -4.32
N THR A 36 -3.76 8.27 -4.71
CA THR A 36 -3.69 7.21 -5.72
C THR A 36 -3.80 5.81 -5.14
N TYR A 37 -3.72 5.65 -3.82
CA TYR A 37 -3.95 4.36 -3.18
C TYR A 37 -4.73 4.52 -1.88
N GLN A 38 -5.46 3.48 -1.49
CA GLN A 38 -6.16 3.39 -0.22
C GLN A 38 -5.97 2.01 0.38
N VAL A 39 -5.53 1.97 1.64
CA VAL A 39 -5.48 0.72 2.40
C VAL A 39 -6.71 0.68 3.29
N LYS A 40 -7.53 -0.36 3.14
CA LYS A 40 -8.72 -0.60 3.97
C LYS A 40 -8.52 -1.87 4.78
N ILE A 41 -9.01 -1.87 6.02
CA ILE A 41 -9.08 -3.09 6.81
C ILE A 41 -10.33 -3.84 6.37
N ASP A 42 -10.12 -5.05 5.89
CA ASP A 42 -11.19 -5.97 5.53
C ASP A 42 -11.63 -6.71 6.80
N GLU A 43 -12.67 -6.23 7.47
CA GLU A 43 -13.15 -6.81 8.73
C GLU A 43 -13.63 -8.27 8.55
N THR A 44 -14.06 -8.63 7.34
CA THR A 44 -14.52 -9.99 6.99
C THR A 44 -13.37 -10.99 6.98
N ASN A 45 -12.25 -10.62 6.35
CA ASN A 45 -11.06 -11.46 6.26
C ASN A 45 -10.08 -11.21 7.41
N GLN A 46 -10.32 -10.15 8.20
CA GLN A 46 -9.36 -9.60 9.17
C GLN A 46 -8.00 -9.33 8.53
N THR A 47 -7.98 -8.79 7.31
CA THR A 47 -6.76 -8.46 6.55
C THR A 47 -6.72 -6.98 6.17
N LEU A 48 -5.61 -6.50 5.61
CA LEU A 48 -5.61 -5.26 4.85
C LEU A 48 -5.93 -5.58 3.39
N SER A 49 -6.57 -4.62 2.73
CA SER A 49 -6.90 -4.62 1.31
C SER A 49 -6.37 -3.33 0.71
N LEU A 50 -5.44 -3.43 -0.25
CA LEU A 50 -4.90 -2.29 -0.97
C LEU A 50 -5.73 -2.03 -2.23
N TRP A 51 -6.21 -0.80 -2.36
CA TRP A 51 -6.86 -0.27 -3.55
C TRP A 51 -5.92 0.72 -4.21
N ILE A 52 -5.66 0.56 -5.50
CA ILE A 52 -4.77 1.44 -6.28
C ILE A 52 -5.56 2.02 -7.45
N ASP A 53 -5.44 3.32 -7.67
CA ASP A 53 -6.04 4.06 -8.79
C ASP A 53 -5.15 3.92 -10.03
N THR A 54 -5.24 2.76 -10.68
CA THR A 54 -4.43 2.41 -11.87
C THR A 54 -4.66 3.31 -13.07
N GLU A 55 -5.73 4.12 -13.05
CA GLU A 55 -6.06 5.06 -14.13
C GLU A 55 -5.12 6.29 -14.13
N THR A 56 -4.61 6.68 -12.97
CA THR A 56 -3.75 7.87 -12.83
C THR A 56 -2.35 7.57 -12.32
N LEU A 57 -2.12 6.34 -11.85
CA LEU A 57 -0.85 5.91 -11.31
C LEU A 57 0.01 5.26 -12.40
N PRO A 58 1.29 5.66 -12.55
CA PRO A 58 2.19 5.00 -13.48
C PRO A 58 2.43 3.55 -13.08
N LYS A 59 2.44 2.67 -14.09
CA LYS A 59 2.52 1.22 -13.90
C LYS A 59 3.72 0.76 -13.06
N GLU A 60 4.84 1.48 -13.12
CA GLU A 60 6.01 1.19 -12.28
C GLU A 60 5.73 1.36 -10.79
N ILE A 61 4.96 2.39 -10.42
CA ILE A 61 4.55 2.62 -9.03
C ILE A 61 3.48 1.60 -8.61
N GLU A 62 2.61 1.18 -9.54
CA GLU A 62 1.55 0.18 -9.29
C GLU A 62 2.15 -1.17 -8.93
N ASP A 63 3.11 -1.62 -9.75
CA ASP A 63 3.83 -2.87 -9.56
C ASP A 63 4.55 -2.84 -8.20
N LYS A 64 5.30 -1.77 -7.93
CA LYS A 64 6.02 -1.62 -6.66
C LYS A 64 5.09 -1.54 -5.45
N LEU A 65 3.96 -0.83 -5.53
CA LEU A 65 2.96 -0.77 -4.46
C LEU A 65 2.41 -2.15 -4.15
N SER A 66 2.06 -2.90 -5.19
CA SER A 66 1.54 -4.27 -5.06
C SER A 66 2.60 -5.21 -4.46
N GLU A 67 3.84 -5.10 -4.91
CA GLU A 67 4.97 -5.90 -4.42
C GLU A 67 5.28 -5.57 -2.95
N MET A 68 5.32 -4.29 -2.58
CA MET A 68 5.49 -3.84 -1.19
C MET A 68 4.35 -4.30 -0.30
N PHE A 69 3.11 -4.28 -0.79
CA PHE A 69 1.96 -4.74 -0.03
C PHE A 69 2.05 -6.23 0.31
N LEU A 70 2.37 -7.06 -0.69
CA LEU A 70 2.59 -8.49 -0.52
C LEU A 70 3.80 -8.78 0.38
N ARG A 71 4.87 -7.99 0.27
CA ARG A 71 6.08 -8.14 1.08
C ARG A 71 5.90 -7.74 2.54
N THR A 72 5.06 -6.73 2.78
CA THR A 72 4.76 -6.25 4.14
C THR A 72 3.63 -7.04 4.80
N GLU A 73 2.92 -7.88 4.03
CA GLU A 73 1.95 -8.84 4.55
C GLU A 73 2.64 -9.68 5.64
N PRO A 74 2.15 -9.62 6.90
CA PRO A 74 2.67 -10.48 7.94
C PRO A 74 2.38 -11.92 7.52
N GLU A 75 3.41 -12.77 7.55
CA GLU A 75 3.31 -14.22 7.37
C GLU A 75 2.39 -14.83 8.45
N ASP A 76 1.07 -14.70 8.28
CA ASP A 76 0.03 -15.40 9.03
C ASP A 76 -0.61 -16.40 8.07
N SER A 77 0.25 -17.25 7.48
CA SER A 77 -0.15 -18.47 6.80
C SER A 77 0.66 -19.63 7.37
N VAL A 78 0.37 -19.97 8.64
CA VAL A 78 0.48 -21.34 9.15
C VAL A 78 -0.40 -21.53 10.37
#